data_AF-R7QY61-F1
#
_entry.id   AF-R7QY61-F1
#
_cell.length_a   1.000
_cell.length_b   1.000
_cell.length_c   1.000
_cell.angle_alpha   90.00
_cell.angle_beta   90.00
_cell.angle_gamma   90.00
#
_symmetry.space_group_name_H-M   'P 1'
#
loop_
_entity.id
_entity.type
_entity.pdbx_description
1 polymer ?
#
loop_
_entity_poly.entity_id
_entity_poly.type
_entity_poly.pdbx_seq_one_letter_code
_entity_poly.pdbx_strand_id
1 'polypeptide(L)'
;MEKLLEKLDDAAKLVAPMLEEKISEEIYINALRELILALNETTAEEIEKLEINFAVKNSLGADKSLIKKSFPKEPDQVSLISTLVTYEACRREGMPDHSRIYMDRVTALRHHIDHYYGERSQQFCGS
;
A
#
# COMPACT_ATOMS: atom_id res chain seq x y z
N MET A 1 -6.73 2.85 -15.92
CA MET A 1 -5.44 3.52 -15.64
C MET A 1 -5.59 4.70 -14.67
N GLU A 2 -6.34 5.76 -15.00
CA GLU A 2 -6.50 6.93 -14.11
C GLU A 2 -7.00 6.56 -12.70
N LYS A 3 -8.01 5.68 -12.63
CA LYS A 3 -8.56 5.16 -11.37
C LYS A 3 -7.52 4.49 -10.46
N LEU A 4 -6.53 3.77 -11.01
CA LEU A 4 -5.50 3.11 -10.18
C LEU A 4 -4.59 4.15 -9.52
N LEU A 5 -4.18 5.16 -10.29
CA LEU A 5 -3.31 6.22 -9.78
C LEU A 5 -4.05 7.11 -8.78
N GLU A 6 -5.32 7.41 -9.04
CA GLU A 6 -6.19 8.13 -8.11
C GLU A 6 -6.30 7.39 -6.78
N LYS A 7 -6.57 6.08 -6.78
CA LYS A 7 -6.65 5.29 -5.55
C LYS A 7 -5.32 5.14 -4.82
N LEU A 8 -4.21 5.08 -5.55
CA LEU A 8 -2.88 5.13 -4.94
C LEU A 8 -2.62 6.49 -4.28
N ASP A 9 -3.03 7.58 -4.95
CA ASP A 9 -2.90 8.93 -4.43
C ASP A 9 -3.75 9.16 -3.17
N ASP A 10 -5.01 8.76 -3.20
CA ASP A 10 -5.95 8.82 -2.07
C ASP A 10 -5.40 8.05 -0.86
N ALA A 11 -4.98 6.80 -1.04
CA ALA A 11 -4.45 5.98 0.04
C ALA A 11 -3.15 6.58 0.62
N ALA A 12 -2.25 7.10 -0.23
CA ALA A 12 -0.99 7.70 0.22
C ALA A 12 -1.22 8.96 1.06
N LYS A 13 -2.23 9.78 0.74
CA LYS A 13 -2.60 10.96 1.53
C LYS A 13 -3.12 10.63 2.92
N LEU A 14 -3.59 9.40 3.15
CA LEU A 14 -4.12 8.95 4.43
C LEU A 14 -3.04 8.38 5.37
N VAL A 15 -1.81 8.14 4.89
CA VAL A 15 -0.71 7.61 5.71
C VAL A 15 -0.43 8.49 6.93
N ALA A 16 -0.21 9.78 6.73
CA ALA A 16 0.08 10.69 7.83
C ALA A 16 -1.12 10.85 8.80
N PRO A 17 -2.36 11.11 8.33
CA PRO A 17 -3.52 11.15 9.22
C PRO A 17 -3.77 9.86 10.00
N MET A 18 -3.49 8.68 9.42
CA MET A 18 -3.62 7.40 10.13
C MET A 18 -2.57 7.29 11.24
N LEU A 19 -1.31 7.61 10.96
CA LEU A 19 -0.22 7.58 11.94
C LEU A 19 -0.40 8.60 13.08
N GLU A 20 -1.08 9.72 12.80
CA GLU A 20 -1.44 10.75 13.78
C GLU A 20 -2.76 10.43 14.50
N GLU A 21 -3.38 9.28 14.22
CA GLU A 21 -4.67 8.84 14.78
C GLU A 21 -5.82 9.85 14.55
N LYS A 22 -5.73 10.64 13.47
CA LYS A 22 -6.75 11.63 13.06
C LYS A 22 -7.89 11.01 12.24
N ILE A 23 -7.71 9.79 11.77
CA ILE A 23 -8.73 8.99 11.08
C ILE A 23 -8.82 7.62 11.72
N SER A 24 -9.98 6.96 11.62
CA SER A 24 -10.15 5.59 12.06
C SER A 24 -9.44 4.61 11.12
N GLU A 25 -8.99 3.48 11.66
CA GLU A 25 -8.42 2.37 10.88
C GLU A 25 -9.34 1.94 9.73
N GLU A 26 -10.66 1.92 9.94
CA GLU A 26 -11.63 1.57 8.90
C GLU A 26 -11.52 2.46 7.64
N ILE A 27 -11.28 3.77 7.80
CA ILE A 27 -11.12 4.70 6.66
C ILE A 27 -9.87 4.33 5.87
N TYR A 28 -8.75 4.10 6.56
CA TYR A 28 -7.49 3.75 5.93
C TYR A 28 -7.59 2.38 5.24
N ILE A 29 -8.16 1.38 5.91
CA ILE A 29 -8.35 0.04 5.36
C ILE A 29 -9.26 0.07 4.13
N ASN A 30 -10.34 0.85 4.14
CA ASN A 30 -11.22 0.98 2.98
C ASN A 30 -10.51 1.61 1.78
N ALA A 31 -9.64 2.61 1.98
CA ALA A 31 -8.83 3.15 0.90
C ALA A 31 -7.87 2.10 0.32
N LEU A 32 -7.24 1.27 1.16
CA LEU A 32 -6.38 0.17 0.70
C LEU A 32 -7.18 -0.89 -0.08
N ARG A 33 -8.41 -1.22 0.36
CA ARG A 33 -9.32 -2.11 -0.35
C ARG A 33 -9.67 -1.57 -1.73
N GLU A 34 -10.02 -0.29 -1.84
CA GLU A 34 -10.32 0.34 -3.13
C GLU A 34 -9.12 0.31 -4.07
N LEU A 35 -7.91 0.51 -3.55
CA LEU A 35 -6.67 0.38 -4.31
C LEU A 35 -6.43 -1.06 -4.78
N ILE A 36 -6.62 -2.07 -3.91
CA ILE A 36 -6.53 -3.49 -4.28
C ILE A 36 -7.52 -3.82 -5.41
N LEU A 37 -8.76 -3.35 -5.31
CA LEU A 37 -9.77 -3.54 -6.33
C LEU A 37 -9.36 -2.90 -7.66
N ALA A 38 -8.93 -1.64 -7.65
CA ALA A 38 -8.44 -0.96 -8.84
C ALA A 38 -7.21 -1.66 -9.45
N LEU A 39 -6.31 -2.19 -8.62
CA LEU A 39 -5.14 -2.95 -9.06
C LEU A 39 -5.54 -4.28 -9.72
N ASN A 40 -6.53 -4.97 -9.17
CA ASN A 40 -7.06 -6.20 -9.74
C ASN A 40 -7.77 -5.97 -11.07
N GLU A 41 -8.51 -4.87 -11.21
CA GLU A 41 -9.19 -4.45 -12.44
C GLU A 41 -8.22 -4.02 -13.56
N THR A 42 -7.02 -3.55 -13.22
CA THR A 42 -6.03 -3.07 -14.20
C THR A 42 -5.17 -4.22 -14.74
N THR A 43 -4.88 -4.30 -16.04
CA THR A 43 -4.00 -5.33 -16.60
C THR A 43 -2.51 -5.05 -16.37
N ALA A 44 -1.64 -6.05 -16.55
CA ALA A 44 -0.20 -5.84 -16.44
C ALA A 44 0.32 -4.89 -17.54
N GLU A 45 -0.21 -5.01 -18.76
CA GLU A 45 0.12 -4.15 -19.89
C GLU A 45 -0.33 -2.70 -19.65
N GLU A 46 -1.44 -2.50 -18.94
CA GLU A 46 -1.89 -1.16 -18.55
C GLU A 46 -0.96 -0.55 -17.49
N ILE A 47 -0.46 -1.34 -16.53
CA ILE A 47 0.52 -0.88 -15.53
C ILE A 47 1.82 -0.47 -16.21
N GLU A 48 2.34 -1.26 -17.15
CA GLU A 48 3.57 -0.98 -17.90
C GLU A 48 3.56 0.40 -18.59
N LYS A 49 2.38 0.81 -19.08
CA LYS A 49 2.15 2.09 -19.79
C LYS A 49 2.01 3.30 -18.87
N LEU A 50 1.98 3.13 -17.54
CA LEU A 50 1.86 4.26 -16.62
C LEU A 50 3.13 5.12 -16.62
N GLU A 51 2.94 6.43 -16.79
CA GLU A 51 4.00 7.44 -16.70
C GLU A 51 4.20 7.90 -15.24
N ILE A 52 4.70 6.98 -14.41
CA ILE A 52 4.96 7.22 -12.98
C ILE A 52 6.39 6.79 -12.61
N ASN A 53 6.78 7.02 -11.36
CA ASN A 53 8.05 6.54 -10.83
C ASN A 53 8.22 5.03 -11.07
N PHE A 54 9.40 4.64 -11.56
CA PHE A 54 9.70 3.26 -11.94
C PHE A 54 9.58 2.26 -10.78
N ALA A 55 10.02 2.62 -9.58
CA ALA A 55 9.92 1.76 -8.40
C ALA A 55 8.46 1.52 -8.00
N VAL A 56 7.62 2.57 -8.07
CA VAL A 56 6.17 2.46 -7.83
C VAL A 56 5.52 1.55 -8.88
N LYS A 57 5.82 1.76 -10.16
CA LYS A 57 5.29 0.95 -11.26
C LYS A 57 5.64 -0.53 -11.12
N ASN A 58 6.90 -0.83 -10.85
CA ASN A 58 7.36 -2.20 -10.64
C ASN A 58 6.68 -2.85 -9.44
N SER A 59 6.51 -2.09 -8.35
CA SER A 59 5.83 -2.58 -7.14
C SER A 59 4.36 -2.91 -7.42
N LEU A 60 3.63 -2.05 -8.14
CA LEU A 60 2.25 -2.34 -8.58
C LEU A 60 2.17 -3.64 -9.39
N GLY A 61 3.10 -3.86 -10.33
CA GLY A 61 3.16 -5.08 -11.13
C GLY A 61 3.46 -6.33 -10.27
N ALA A 62 4.41 -6.23 -9.34
CA ALA A 62 4.76 -7.29 -8.42
C ALA A 62 3.59 -7.63 -7.47
N ASP A 63 2.99 -6.61 -6.86
CA ASP A 63 1.89 -6.75 -5.91
C ASP A 63 0.67 -7.39 -6.56
N LYS A 64 0.33 -6.98 -7.79
CA LYS A 64 -0.74 -7.61 -8.58
C LYS A 64 -0.50 -9.12 -8.74
N SER A 65 0.73 -9.51 -9.08
CA SER A 65 1.10 -10.93 -9.24
C SER A 65 1.00 -11.69 -7.92
N LEU A 66 1.45 -11.08 -6.82
CA LEU A 66 1.46 -11.68 -5.49
C LEU A 66 0.07 -11.83 -4.89
N ILE A 67 -0.79 -10.82 -4.99
CA ILE A 67 -2.18 -10.87 -4.53
C ILE A 67 -2.91 -12.04 -5.19
N LYS A 68 -2.69 -12.26 -6.49
CA LYS A 68 -3.32 -13.36 -7.23
C LYS A 68 -2.77 -14.75 -6.87
N LYS A 69 -1.51 -14.86 -6.45
CA LYS A 69 -0.80 -16.14 -6.30
C LYS A 69 -0.61 -16.60 -4.86
N SER A 70 -0.32 -15.67 -3.95
CA SER A 70 0.31 -15.97 -2.66
C SER A 70 -0.42 -15.39 -1.46
N PHE A 71 -1.30 -14.40 -1.65
CA PHE A 71 -2.05 -13.74 -0.57
C PHE A 71 -3.55 -13.99 -0.71
N PRO A 72 -4.04 -15.18 -0.32
CA PRO A 72 -5.45 -15.53 -0.46
C PRO A 72 -6.35 -14.79 0.55
N LYS A 73 -5.77 -14.25 1.65
CA LYS A 73 -6.49 -13.54 2.69
C LYS A 73 -6.38 -12.03 2.51
N GLU A 74 -7.47 -11.33 2.77
CA GLU A 74 -7.55 -9.88 2.67
C GLU A 74 -6.53 -9.15 3.57
N PRO A 75 -6.28 -9.55 4.84
CA PRO A 75 -5.31 -8.84 5.69
C PRO A 75 -3.89 -8.89 5.14
N ASP A 76 -3.51 -9.99 4.49
CA ASP A 76 -2.20 -10.12 3.83
C ASP A 76 -2.10 -9.22 2.60
N GLN A 77 -3.16 -9.13 1.79
CA GLN A 77 -3.23 -8.23 0.63
C GLN A 77 -3.15 -6.76 1.07
N VAL A 78 -3.91 -6.41 2.12
CA VAL A 78 -3.93 -5.06 2.70
C VAL A 78 -2.57 -4.69 3.28
N SER A 79 -1.91 -5.61 3.99
CA SER A 79 -0.57 -5.36 4.49
C SER A 79 0.47 -5.19 3.38
N LEU A 80 0.36 -5.95 2.28
CA LEU A 80 1.25 -5.78 1.14
C LEU A 80 1.09 -4.38 0.54
N ILE A 81 -0.14 -4.00 0.21
CA ILE A 81 -0.44 -2.71 -0.44
C ILE A 81 -0.13 -1.53 0.49
N SER A 82 -0.33 -1.66 1.79
CA SER A 82 0.05 -0.62 2.77
C SER A 82 1.54 -0.27 2.69
N THR A 83 2.40 -1.25 2.39
CA THR A 83 3.85 -1.01 2.22
C THR A 83 4.13 -0.11 1.03
N LEU A 84 3.52 -0.39 -0.14
CA LEU A 84 3.62 0.44 -1.33
C LEU A 84 3.06 1.85 -1.11
N VAL A 85 1.89 1.95 -0.48
CA VAL A 85 1.24 3.22 -0.16
C VAL A 85 2.12 4.08 0.76
N THR A 86 2.78 3.45 1.74
CA THR A 86 3.72 4.12 2.65
C THR A 86 4.97 4.60 1.91
N TYR A 87 5.50 3.79 1.00
CA TYR A 87 6.62 4.18 0.14
C TYR A 87 6.26 5.42 -0.68
N GLU A 88 5.10 5.41 -1.34
CA GLU A 88 4.65 6.53 -2.17
C GLU A 88 4.44 7.81 -1.35
N ALA A 89 3.86 7.71 -0.14
CA ALA A 89 3.71 8.84 0.77
C ALA A 89 5.08 9.43 1.15
N CYS A 90 6.03 8.59 1.59
CA CYS A 90 7.37 9.05 1.97
C CYS A 90 8.13 9.67 0.79
N ARG A 91 8.01 9.10 -0.41
CA ARG A 91 8.62 9.62 -1.63
C ARG A 91 8.10 11.01 -1.97
N ARG A 92 6.79 11.24 -1.85
CA ARG A 92 6.17 12.57 -2.09
C ARG A 92 6.60 13.61 -1.07
N GLU A 93 6.89 13.18 0.16
CA GLU A 93 7.46 14.03 1.21
C GLU A 93 8.97 14.29 1.01
N GLY A 94 9.59 13.74 -0.05
CA GLY A 94 11.01 13.94 -0.36
C GLY A 94 11.96 13.09 0.47
N MET A 95 11.46 12.04 1.13
CA MET A 95 12.30 11.14 1.91
C MET A 95 13.13 10.22 1.00
N PRO A 96 14.35 9.86 1.40
CA PRO A 96 15.13 8.84 0.69
C PRO A 96 14.42 7.50 0.65
N ASP A 97 14.60 6.78 -0.46
CA ASP A 97 14.14 5.40 -0.61
C ASP A 97 14.68 4.51 0.53
N HIS A 98 13.82 3.66 1.08
CA HIS A 98 14.15 2.76 2.19
C HIS A 98 14.76 3.46 3.42
N SER A 99 14.43 4.74 3.62
CA SER A 99 14.85 5.47 4.82
C SER A 99 14.33 4.83 6.10
N ARG A 100 15.00 5.12 7.23
CA ARG A 100 14.55 4.67 8.54
C ARG A 100 13.12 5.14 8.83
N ILE A 101 12.78 6.37 8.43
CA ILE A 101 11.44 6.94 8.59
C ILE A 101 10.39 6.11 7.85
N TYR A 102 10.67 5.71 6.61
CA TYR A 102 9.79 4.81 5.85
C TYR A 102 9.57 3.49 6.60
N MET A 103 10.64 2.85 7.08
CA MET A 103 10.53 1.57 7.81
C MET A 103 9.75 1.71 9.12
N ASP A 104 9.94 2.81 9.84
CA ASP A 104 9.19 3.11 11.07
C ASP A 104 7.69 3.31 10.77
N ARG A 105 7.36 4.03 9.69
CA ARG A 105 5.96 4.23 9.26
C ARG A 105 5.29 2.95 8.82
N VAL A 106 5.99 2.10 8.05
CA VAL A 106 5.49 0.78 7.66
C VAL A 106 5.19 -0.05 8.91
N THR A 107 6.09 -0.06 9.89
CA THR A 107 5.91 -0.81 11.14
C THR A 107 4.72 -0.29 11.95
N ALA A 108 4.58 1.03 12.06
CA ALA A 108 3.47 1.64 12.80
C ALA A 108 2.10 1.38 12.14
N LEU A 109 1.98 1.61 10.83
CA LEU A 109 0.76 1.30 10.08
C LEU A 109 0.40 -0.18 10.15
N ARG A 110 1.41 -1.04 10.23
CA ARG A 110 1.18 -2.46 10.35
C ARG A 110 0.51 -2.87 11.65
N HIS A 111 0.82 -2.18 12.75
CA HIS A 111 0.13 -2.38 14.02
C HIS A 111 -1.35 -2.01 13.95
N HIS A 112 -1.68 -0.93 13.23
CA HIS A 112 -3.08 -0.56 12.98
C HIS A 112 -3.85 -1.58 12.14
N ILE A 113 -3.20 -2.15 11.12
CA ILE A 113 -3.81 -3.20 10.29
C ILE A 113 -4.08 -4.46 11.13
N ASP A 114 -3.10 -4.89 11.93
CA ASP A 114 -3.25 -6.07 12.78
C ASP A 114 -4.31 -5.86 13.88
N HIS A 115 -4.42 -4.64 14.41
CA HIS A 115 -5.45 -4.28 15.37
C HIS A 115 -6.85 -4.36 14.74
N TYR A 116 -7.04 -3.77 13.56
CA TYR A 116 -8.32 -3.79 12.84
C TYR A 116 -8.82 -5.21 12.54
N TYR A 117 -7.94 -6.10 12.08
CA TYR A 117 -8.32 -7.47 11.73
C TYR A 117 -8.31 -8.46 12.90
N GLY A 118 -7.75 -8.08 14.06
CA GLY A 118 -7.58 -8.99 15.20
C GLY A 118 -6.66 -10.17 14.91
N GLU A 119 -5.88 -10.13 13.83
CA GLU A 119 -4.88 -11.14 13.47
C GLU A 119 -3.58 -10.49 13.00
N ARG A 120 -2.45 -11.19 13.16
CA ARG A 120 -1.19 -10.77 12.57
C ARG A 120 -1.21 -11.11 11.08
N SER A 121 -1.24 -10.11 10.21
CA SER A 121 -1.01 -10.32 8.77
C SER A 121 0.45 -10.75 8.48
N GLN A 122 0.81 -11.16 7.26
CA GLN A 122 2.19 -11.63 6.99
C GLN A 122 3.25 -10.53 7.12
N GLN A 123 4.42 -10.85 7.70
CA GLN A 123 5.55 -9.91 7.78
C GLN A 123 6.19 -9.73 6.39
N PHE A 124 6.07 -8.53 5.81
CA PHE A 124 6.67 -8.17 4.52
C PHE A 124 8.06 -7.53 4.63
N CYS A 125 8.69 -7.59 5.79
CA CYS A 125 10.05 -7.08 5.99
C CYS A 125 10.97 -8.26 6.28
N GLY A 126 11.91 -8.50 5.35
CA GLY A 126 12.93 -9.53 5.47
C GLY A 126 13.69 -9.41 6.79
N SER A 127 13.76 -10.53 7.51
CA SER A 127 14.73 -10.81 8.56
C SER A 127 16.15 -10.76 8.02
#